data_AF-A0A263BRI2-F1
#
_entry.id   AF-A0A263BRI2-F1
#
_cell.length_a   1.000
_cell.length_b   1.000
_cell.length_c   1.000
_cell.angle_alpha   90.00
_cell.angle_beta   90.00
_cell.angle_gamma   90.00
#
_symmetry.space_group_name_H-M   'P 1'
#
loop_
_entity.id
_entity.type
_entity.pdbx_description
1 polymer ?
#
loop_
_entity_poly.entity_id
_entity_poly.type
_entity_poly.pdbx_seq_one_letter_code
_entity_poly.pdbx_strand_id
1 'polypeptide(L)'
;MSLIGVLNIILQFLIVIILAFGLIQCKNSSFKEGIYFFLILLFHQLNSFFAPLYIDFVYLNFMKLSTGITYGEFTRLSFFINQVILCVALVYLVIGIRRQWCKYKVSN
;
A
#
# COMPACT_ATOMS: atom_id res chain seq x y z
N MET A 1 -0.84 -21.44 -16.23
CA MET A 1 -1.39 -20.47 -15.26
C MET A 1 -2.25 -21.23 -14.27
N SER A 2 -1.93 -21.24 -12.97
CA SER A 2 -2.75 -21.93 -11.96
C SER A 2 -4.02 -21.14 -11.63
N LEU A 3 -5.10 -21.82 -11.22
CA LEU A 3 -6.34 -21.17 -10.75
C LEU A 3 -6.08 -20.10 -9.68
N ILE A 4 -5.12 -20.38 -8.79
CA ILE A 4 -4.67 -19.46 -7.73
C ILE A 4 -4.09 -18.17 -8.31
N GLY A 5 -3.31 -18.26 -9.40
CA GLY A 5 -2.73 -17.09 -10.06
C GLY A 5 -3.78 -16.17 -10.67
N VAL A 6 -4.80 -16.74 -11.33
CA VAL A 6 -5.91 -15.97 -11.91
C VAL A 6 -6.71 -15.24 -10.83
N LEU A 7 -7.01 -15.94 -9.72
CA LEU A 7 -7.75 -15.37 -8.60
C LEU A 7 -7.00 -14.19 -7.95
N ASN A 8 -5.67 -14.29 -7.81
CA ASN A 8 -4.85 -13.19 -7.29
C ASN A 8 -4.87 -11.94 -8.19
N ILE A 9 -4.81 -12.12 -9.51
CA ILE A 9 -4.87 -10.99 -10.47
C ILE A 9 -6.22 -10.28 -10.36
N ILE A 10 -7.31 -11.05 -10.29
CA ILE A 10 -8.67 -10.50 -10.15
C ILE A 10 -8.80 -9.72 -8.84
N LEU A 11 -8.32 -10.28 -7.72
CA LEU A 11 -8.33 -9.62 -6.41
C LEU A 11 -7.52 -8.31 -6.42
N GLN A 12 -6.33 -8.31 -7.02
CA GLN A 12 -5.52 -7.10 -7.14
C GLN A 12 -6.21 -6.02 -7.96
N PHE A 13 -6.85 -6.38 -9.07
CA PHE A 13 -7.64 -5.45 -9.88
C PHE A 13 -8.81 -4.87 -9.08
N LEU A 14 -9.54 -5.72 -8.35
CA LEU A 14 -10.66 -5.29 -7.51
C LEU A 14 -10.19 -4.28 -6.45
N ILE A 15 -9.06 -4.55 -5.79
CA ILE A 15 -8.50 -3.66 -4.77
C ILE A 15 -8.13 -2.30 -5.37
N VAL A 16 -7.51 -2.27 -6.56
CA VAL A 16 -7.18 -1.00 -7.24
C VAL A 16 -8.45 -0.19 -7.56
N ILE A 17 -9.51 -0.85 -8.02
CA ILE A 17 -10.80 -0.20 -8.31
C ILE A 17 -11.40 0.38 -7.02
N ILE A 18 -11.39 -0.37 -5.92
CA ILE A 18 -11.88 0.09 -4.61
C ILE A 18 -11.09 1.30 -4.11
N LEU A 19 -9.76 1.27 -4.22
CA LEU A 19 -8.89 2.39 -3.83
C LEU A 19 -9.15 3.63 -4.69
N ALA A 20 -9.33 3.46 -6.00
CA ALA A 20 -9.68 4.56 -6.90
C ALA A 20 -11.05 5.16 -6.55
N PHE A 21 -12.04 4.33 -6.23
CA PHE A 21 -13.35 4.80 -5.78
C PHE A 21 -13.26 5.57 -4.46
N GLY A 22 -12.48 5.08 -3.50
CA GLY A 22 -12.20 5.77 -2.23
C GLY A 22 -11.53 7.13 -2.43
N LEU A 23 -10.60 7.24 -3.39
CA LEU A 23 -9.97 8.49 -3.82
C LEU A 23 -10.99 9.50 -4.37
N ILE A 24 -11.87 9.05 -5.27
CA ILE A 24 -12.93 9.89 -5.86
C ILE A 24 -13.86 10.40 -4.77
N GLN A 25 -14.25 9.53 -3.83
CA GLN A 25 -15.14 9.91 -2.74
C GLN A 25 -14.49 10.89 -1.77
N CYS A 26 -13.22 10.70 -1.41
CA CYS A 26 -12.47 11.66 -0.61
C CYS A 26 -12.32 13.02 -1.32
N LYS A 27 -12.12 13.02 -2.64
CA LYS A 27 -12.07 14.24 -3.45
C LYS A 27 -13.39 15.00 -3.41
N ASN A 28 -14.52 14.31 -3.56
CA ASN A 28 -15.85 14.92 -3.50
C ASN A 28 -16.17 15.50 -2.12
N SER A 29 -15.75 14.84 -1.04
CA SER A 29 -15.93 15.31 0.34
C SER A 29 -14.86 16.30 0.81
N SER A 30 -13.95 16.77 -0.08
CA SER A 30 -12.80 17.62 0.27
C SER A 30 -11.94 17.08 1.42
N PHE A 31 -11.91 15.76 1.60
CA PHE A 31 -11.21 15.09 2.69
C PHE A 31 -9.74 14.86 2.32
N LYS A 32 -8.94 15.91 2.48
CA LYS A 32 -7.52 15.92 2.10
C LYS A 32 -6.73 14.77 2.73
N GLU A 33 -6.94 14.50 4.02
CA GLU A 33 -6.28 13.43 4.75
C GLU A 33 -6.63 12.04 4.19
N GLY A 34 -7.88 11.83 3.78
CA GLY A 34 -8.29 10.60 3.09
C GLY A 34 -7.66 10.45 1.71
N ILE A 35 -7.49 11.54 0.97
CA ILE A 35 -6.79 11.50 -0.32
C ILE A 35 -5.35 11.01 -0.11
N TYR A 36 -4.62 11.54 0.88
CA TYR A 36 -3.26 11.06 1.18
C TYR A 36 -3.24 9.59 1.60
N PHE A 37 -4.19 9.16 2.42
CA PHE A 37 -4.32 7.75 2.82
C PHE A 37 -4.48 6.81 1.62
N PHE A 38 -5.47 7.09 0.77
CA PHE A 38 -5.75 6.26 -0.40
C PHE A 38 -4.62 6.30 -1.43
N LEU A 39 -3.92 7.42 -1.55
CA LEU A 39 -2.77 7.55 -2.45
C LEU A 39 -1.57 6.73 -1.96
N ILE A 40 -1.29 6.73 -0.64
CA ILE A 40 -0.26 5.86 -0.04
C ILE A 40 -0.61 4.38 -0.23
N LEU A 41 -1.87 4.00 -0.01
CA LEU A 41 -2.33 2.63 -0.25
C LEU A 41 -2.24 2.20 -1.71
N LEU A 42 -2.57 3.10 -2.64
CA LEU A 42 -2.45 2.82 -4.07
C LEU A 42 -0.99 2.61 -4.46
N PHE A 43 -0.09 3.46 -3.99
CA PHE A 43 1.35 3.27 -4.20
C PHE A 43 1.86 1.97 -3.57
N HIS A 44 1.41 1.64 -2.36
CA HIS A 44 1.76 0.40 -1.69
C HIS A 44 1.28 -0.84 -2.45
N GLN A 45 0.05 -0.82 -2.99
CA GLN A 45 -0.53 -1.89 -3.78
C GLN A 45 0.24 -2.07 -5.10
N LEU A 46 0.58 -0.98 -5.78
CA LEU A 46 1.43 -1.02 -6.99
C LEU A 46 2.81 -1.58 -6.67
N ASN A 47 3.44 -1.14 -5.58
CA ASN A 47 4.73 -1.70 -5.15
C ASN A 47 4.62 -3.20 -4.85
N SER A 48 3.55 -3.67 -4.20
CA SER A 48 3.35 -5.10 -3.98
C SER A 48 3.16 -5.88 -5.27
N PHE A 49 2.63 -5.25 -6.32
CA PHE A 49 2.51 -5.86 -7.65
C PHE A 49 3.85 -6.00 -8.37
N PHE A 50 4.71 -4.97 -8.27
CA PHE A 50 6.03 -4.96 -8.89
C PHE A 50 7.14 -5.60 -8.04
N ALA A 51 6.92 -5.78 -6.73
CA ALA A 51 7.87 -6.36 -5.80
C ALA A 51 8.43 -7.73 -6.23
N PRO A 52 7.65 -8.70 -6.74
CA PRO A 52 8.22 -9.97 -7.21
C PRO A 52 9.22 -9.78 -8.34
N LEU A 53 8.90 -8.90 -9.31
CA LEU A 53 9.79 -8.60 -10.43
C LEU A 53 11.10 -7.94 -9.95
N TYR A 54 11.00 -7.08 -8.93
CA TYR A 54 12.15 -6.43 -8.32
C TYR A 54 13.01 -7.43 -7.52
N ILE A 55 12.38 -8.34 -6.77
CA ILE A 55 13.07 -9.38 -6.00
C ILE A 55 13.80 -10.35 -6.95
N ASP A 56 13.18 -10.74 -8.06
CA ASP A 56 13.81 -11.62 -9.06
C ASP A 56 15.01 -10.93 -9.73
N PHE A 57 14.86 -9.64 -10.09
CA PHE A 57 15.95 -8.84 -10.66
C PHE A 57 17.09 -8.63 -9.66
N VAL A 58 16.77 -8.31 -8.41
CA VAL A 58 17.73 -8.17 -7.31
C VAL A 58 18.41 -9.51 -7.05
N TYR A 59 17.68 -10.62 -6.99
CA TYR A 59 18.24 -11.95 -6.77
C TYR A 59 19.23 -12.35 -7.87
N LEU A 60 18.86 -12.14 -9.14
CA LEU A 60 19.73 -12.41 -10.30
C LEU A 60 21.01 -11.56 -10.29
N ASN A 61 20.95 -10.33 -9.78
CA ASN A 61 22.11 -9.44 -9.72
C ASN A 61 22.92 -9.55 -8.41
N PHE A 62 22.29 -9.89 -7.27
CA PHE A 62 22.94 -10.06 -5.97
C PHE A 62 23.60 -11.42 -5.78
N MET A 63 23.22 -12.46 -6.54
CA MET A 63 24.07 -13.65 -6.72
C MET A 63 25.50 -13.28 -7.18
N LYS A 64 25.67 -12.11 -7.83
CA LYS A 64 26.96 -11.54 -8.20
C LYS A 64 27.55 -10.56 -7.17
N LEU A 65 26.74 -10.01 -6.27
CA LEU A 65 27.14 -8.98 -5.31
C LEU A 65 27.07 -9.56 -3.89
N SER A 66 28.21 -10.07 -3.44
CA SER A 66 28.47 -10.62 -2.11
C SER A 66 28.21 -9.58 -1.00
N THR A 67 26.96 -9.31 -0.66
CA THR A 67 26.60 -8.38 0.43
C THR A 67 26.36 -9.05 1.78
N GLY A 68 26.50 -10.38 1.86
CA GLY A 68 26.42 -11.14 3.14
C GLY A 68 25.02 -11.20 3.77
N ILE A 69 24.02 -10.55 3.17
CA ILE A 69 22.62 -10.59 3.61
C ILE A 69 21.96 -11.85 3.05
N THR A 70 21.37 -12.67 3.91
CA THR A 70 20.65 -13.87 3.45
C THR A 70 19.31 -13.50 2.80
N TYR A 71 18.86 -14.29 1.81
CA TYR A 71 17.58 -14.07 1.13
C TYR A 71 16.38 -13.98 2.11
N GLY A 72 16.43 -14.77 3.19
CA GLY A 72 15.43 -14.74 4.26
C GLY A 72 15.41 -13.43 5.06
N GLU A 73 16.57 -12.78 5.25
CA GLU A 73 16.65 -11.48 5.92
C GLU A 73 16.17 -10.34 5.02
N PHE A 74 16.52 -10.38 3.73
CA PHE A 74 16.05 -9.40 2.76
C PHE A 74 14.51 -9.42 2.61
N THR A 75 13.92 -10.61 2.49
CA THR A 75 12.47 -10.76 2.40
C THR A 75 11.75 -10.31 3.69
N ARG A 76 12.31 -10.61 4.87
CA ARG A 76 11.80 -10.09 6.15
C ARG A 76 11.85 -8.57 6.24
N LEU A 77 12.94 -7.95 5.80
CA LEU A 77 13.09 -6.49 5.82
C LEU A 77 12.10 -5.81 4.85
N SER A 78 11.92 -6.38 3.65
CA SER A 78 10.90 -5.91 2.70
C SER A 78 9.48 -6.02 3.28
N PHE A 79 9.17 -7.12 3.95
CA PHE A 79 7.89 -7.31 4.64
C PHE A 79 7.67 -6.28 5.75
N PHE A 80 8.67 -6.03 6.59
CA PHE A 80 8.60 -5.06 7.67
C PHE A 80 8.36 -3.63 7.14
N ILE A 81 9.09 -3.21 6.10
CA ILE A 81 8.90 -1.90 5.47
C ILE A 81 7.45 -1.74 4.97
N ASN A 82 6.92 -2.77 4.31
CA ASN A 82 5.54 -2.79 3.83
C ASN A 82 4.52 -2.61 4.96
N GLN A 83 4.70 -3.30 6.09
CA GLN A 83 3.82 -3.14 7.26
C GLN A 83 3.90 -1.74 7.87
N VAL A 84 5.10 -1.17 7.98
CA VAL A 84 5.30 0.18 8.52
C VAL A 84 4.58 1.23 7.66
N ILE A 85 4.69 1.13 6.33
CA ILE A 85 3.98 2.04 5.39
C ILE A 85 2.47 1.97 5.62
N LEU A 86 1.92 0.78 5.80
CA LEU A 86 0.49 0.56 6.01
C LEU A 86 0.03 1.12 7.37
N CYS A 87 0.83 0.96 8.42
CA CYS A 87 0.60 1.60 9.72
C CYS A 87 0.59 3.12 9.61
N VAL A 88 1.56 3.71 8.92
CA VAL A 88 1.62 5.17 8.71
C VAL A 88 0.36 5.66 7.98
N ALA A 89 -0.06 4.95 6.92
CA ALA A 89 -1.30 5.27 6.21
C ALA A 89 -2.51 5.28 7.17
N LEU A 90 -2.68 4.22 7.96
CA LEU A 90 -3.79 4.14 8.93
C LEU A 90 -3.80 5.29 9.93
N VAL A 91 -2.63 5.70 10.43
CA VAL A 91 -2.51 6.86 11.33
C VAL A 91 -3.03 8.14 10.65
N TYR A 92 -2.68 8.38 9.38
CA TYR A 92 -3.20 9.53 8.62
C TYR A 92 -4.73 9.49 8.49
N LEU A 93 -5.31 8.31 8.22
CA LEU A 93 -6.77 8.16 8.14
C LEU A 93 -7.45 8.48 9.48
N VAL A 94 -6.96 7.91 10.58
CA VAL A 94 -7.54 8.12 11.92
C VAL A 94 -7.47 9.60 12.33
N ILE A 95 -6.35 10.27 12.06
CA ILE A 95 -6.19 11.71 12.32
C ILE A 95 -7.18 12.52 11.48
N GLY A 96 -7.34 12.16 10.21
CA GLY A 96 -8.29 12.81 9.30
C GLY A 96 -9.73 12.69 9.77
N ILE A 97 -10.18 11.48 10.12
CA ILE A 97 -11.53 11.22 10.61
C ILE A 97 -11.80 12.00 11.91
N ARG A 98 -10.84 11.98 12.85
CA ARG A 98 -10.94 12.72 14.11
C ARG A 98 -11.11 14.22 13.87
N ARG A 99 -10.33 14.80 12.95
CA ARG A 99 -10.43 16.23 12.58
C ARG A 99 -11.80 16.58 12.02
N GLN A 100 -12.34 15.76 11.11
CA GLN A 100 -13.67 15.99 10.55
C GLN A 100 -14.77 15.88 11.63
N TRP A 101 -14.67 14.91 12.52
CA TRP A 101 -15.65 14.73 13.59
C TRP A 101 -15.64 15.90 14.57
N CYS A 102 -14.46 16.42 14.96
CA CYS A 102 -14.36 17.62 15.77
C CYS A 102 -14.96 18.85 15.08
N LYS A 103 -14.73 19.04 13.77
CA LYS A 103 -15.34 20.14 13.01
C LYS A 103 -16.86 20.05 12.98
N TYR A 104 -17.41 18.85 12.77
CA TYR A 104 -18.85 18.64 12.77
C TYR A 104 -19.48 18.97 14.13
N LYS A 105 -18.84 18.57 15.22
CA LYS A 105 -19.33 18.84 16.59
C LYS A 105 -19.31 20.33 16.98
N VAL A 106 -18.48 21.15 16.33
CA VAL A 106 -18.41 22.60 16.59
C VAL A 106 -19.40 23.39 15.72
N SER A 107 -19.90 22.79 14.63
CA SER A 107 -20.86 23.40 13.70
C SER A 107 -22.34 23.18 14.07
N ASN A 108 -22.62 22.34 15.07
CA ASN A 108 -23.94 22.03 15.62
C ASN A 108 -24.00 22.51 17.08
#